data_AF-A0A5B8MVL7-F1
#
_entry.id   AF-A0A5B8MVL7-F1
#
_cell.length_a   1.000
_cell.length_b   1.000
_cell.length_c   1.000
_cell.angle_alpha   90.00
_cell.angle_beta   90.00
_cell.angle_gamma   90.00
#
_symmetry.space_group_name_H-M   'P 1'
#
loop_
_entity.id
_entity.type
_entity.pdbx_description
1 polymer ?
#
loop_
_entity_poly.entity_id
_entity_poly.type
_entity_poly.pdbx_seq_one_letter_code
_entity_poly.pdbx_strand_id
1 'polypeptide(L)'
;MAPEVVVIDCAGHMLGRLASIIAKQLLHGQKVVAVRCEKICVSGGFVRQKMKYERFRRKRHLTAPRKGPYHYKAPAKILWRTIRGMVPHKTHRGALALGRLQAFEGCPAPYDKVKKLVVPEALKVLRLQHGHKYVVLGDLSTAVGWKYGEAIEELEAARMETAKSFWEAKKADLIAMRKASA
;
A
#
# COMPACT_ATOMS: atom_id res chain seq x y z
N MET A 1 22.05 -2.25 11.68
CA MET A 1 21.56 -3.30 10.77
C MET A 1 20.14 -2.97 10.34
N ALA A 2 19.83 -3.02 9.05
CA ALA A 2 18.45 -2.88 8.60
C ALA A 2 17.62 -4.08 9.07
N PRO A 3 16.35 -3.90 9.49
CA PRO A 3 15.51 -5.00 9.97
C PRO A 3 15.30 -6.02 8.85
N GLU A 4 15.19 -7.31 9.20
CA GLU A 4 15.08 -8.39 8.21
C GLU A 4 13.87 -8.21 7.28
N VAL A 5 12.75 -7.71 7.83
CA VAL A 5 11.53 -7.37 7.08
C VAL A 5 11.05 -5.98 7.47
N VAL A 6 10.83 -5.13 6.47
CA VAL A 6 10.29 -3.78 6.66
C VAL A 6 8.80 -3.81 6.34
N VAL A 7 7.95 -3.60 7.36
CA VAL A 7 6.50 -3.47 7.18
C VAL A 7 6.16 -1.98 7.03
N ILE A 8 5.63 -1.62 5.87
CA ILE A 8 5.23 -0.25 5.52
C ILE A 8 3.72 -0.14 5.55
N ASP A 9 3.23 0.79 6.35
CA ASP A 9 1.85 1.23 6.29
C ASP A 9 1.66 2.23 5.15
N CYS A 10 0.85 1.86 4.16
CA CYS A 10 0.68 2.62 2.94
C CYS A 10 -0.40 3.71 3.03
N ALA A 11 -1.11 3.81 4.15
CA ALA A 11 -2.15 4.81 4.34
C ALA A 11 -1.59 6.23 4.19
N GLY A 12 -2.26 7.07 3.38
CA GLY A 12 -1.86 8.45 3.18
C GLY A 12 -0.57 8.67 2.39
N HIS A 13 -0.01 7.63 1.75
CA HIS A 13 1.17 7.74 0.90
C HIS A 13 0.81 8.03 -0.57
N MET A 14 1.68 8.73 -1.28
CA MET A 14 1.57 8.98 -2.71
C MET A 14 2.08 7.77 -3.51
N LEU A 15 1.19 7.11 -4.27
CA LEU A 15 1.45 5.85 -4.99
C LEU A 15 2.81 5.80 -5.70
N GLY A 16 3.09 6.78 -6.57
CA GLY A 16 4.31 6.78 -7.38
C GLY A 16 5.59 6.99 -6.57
N ARG A 17 5.55 7.87 -5.57
CA ARG A 17 6.71 8.16 -4.70
C ARG A 17 7.03 6.95 -3.83
N LEU A 18 6.01 6.37 -3.21
CA LEU A 18 6.14 5.16 -2.41
C LEU A 18 6.70 4.00 -3.25
N ALA A 19 6.15 3.79 -4.45
CA ALA A 19 6.60 2.72 -5.34
C ALA A 19 8.07 2.85 -5.74
N SER A 20 8.56 4.07 -6.00
CA SER A 20 9.96 4.32 -6.36
C SER A 20 10.92 3.94 -5.23
N ILE A 21 10.59 4.37 -4.00
CA ILE A 21 11.40 4.09 -2.81
C ILE A 21 11.42 2.59 -2.55
N ILE A 22 10.26 1.93 -2.58
CA ILE A 22 10.17 0.47 -2.41
C ILE A 22 10.99 -0.25 -3.49
N ALA A 23 10.85 0.12 -4.76
CA ALA A 23 11.58 -0.51 -5.87
C ALA A 23 13.11 -0.48 -5.65
N LYS A 24 13.64 0.67 -5.18
CA LYS A 24 15.07 0.80 -4.89
C LYS A 24 15.50 -0.11 -3.73
N GLN A 25 14.72 -0.17 -2.65
CA GLN A 25 15.00 -1.03 -1.49
C GLN A 25 14.95 -2.52 -1.85
N LEU A 26 14.00 -2.94 -2.68
CA LEU A 26 13.92 -4.33 -3.17
C LEU A 26 15.17 -4.73 -3.98
N LEU A 27 15.73 -3.80 -4.76
CA LEU A 27 16.95 -4.00 -5.54
C LEU A 27 18.23 -4.01 -4.69
N HIS A 28 18.19 -3.41 -3.50
CA HIS A 28 19.22 -3.52 -2.46
C HIS A 28 19.12 -4.80 -1.64
N GLY A 29 18.05 -5.58 -1.82
CA GLY A 29 17.87 -6.87 -1.14
C GLY A 29 16.94 -6.83 0.08
N GLN A 30 16.36 -5.67 0.41
CA GLN A 30 15.42 -5.55 1.52
C GLN A 30 14.12 -6.31 1.23
N LYS A 31 13.64 -7.09 2.21
CA LYS A 31 12.27 -7.64 2.19
C LYS A 31 11.30 -6.55 2.66
N VAL A 32 10.28 -6.26 1.86
CA VAL A 32 9.30 -5.19 2.12
C VAL A 32 7.89 -5.74 2.06
N VAL A 33 7.11 -5.43 3.10
CA VAL A 33 5.69 -5.77 3.20
C VAL A 33 4.89 -4.48 3.23
N ALA A 34 4.09 -4.24 2.19
CA ALA A 34 3.19 -3.10 2.09
C ALA A 34 1.79 -3.51 2.61
N VAL A 35 1.31 -2.89 3.68
CA VAL A 35 -0.03 -3.10 4.23
C VAL A 35 -0.90 -1.87 4.03
N ARG A 36 -2.23 -2.05 4.08
CA ARG A 36 -3.24 -0.99 3.89
C ARG A 36 -3.12 -0.29 2.54
N CYS A 37 -2.89 -1.08 1.49
CA CYS A 37 -2.71 -0.57 0.13
C CYS A 37 -3.95 0.18 -0.41
N GLU A 38 -5.14 -0.12 0.11
CA GLU A 38 -6.40 0.55 -0.22
C GLU A 38 -6.39 2.03 0.19
N LYS A 39 -5.67 2.42 1.24
CA LYS A 39 -5.61 3.83 1.70
C LYS A 39 -4.47 4.64 1.05
N ILE A 40 -3.84 4.13 -0.01
CA ILE A 40 -2.85 4.88 -0.81
C ILE A 40 -3.53 6.03 -1.55
N CYS A 41 -2.84 7.16 -1.71
CA CYS A 41 -3.32 8.32 -2.45
C CYS A 41 -2.68 8.46 -3.84
N VAL A 42 -3.47 8.96 -4.79
CA VAL A 42 -3.02 9.36 -6.13
C VAL A 42 -3.40 10.83 -6.34
N SER A 43 -2.47 11.65 -6.82
CA SER A 43 -2.73 13.07 -7.08
C SER A 43 -3.67 13.28 -8.27
N GLY A 44 -4.46 14.35 -8.23
CA GLY A 44 -5.46 14.69 -9.23
C GLY A 44 -6.86 14.18 -8.86
N GLY A 45 -7.89 14.73 -9.49
CA GLY A 45 -9.28 14.41 -9.18
C GLY A 45 -9.74 13.03 -9.63
N PHE A 46 -10.83 12.56 -9.02
CA PHE A 46 -11.42 11.23 -9.23
C PHE A 46 -11.70 10.90 -10.69
N VAL A 47 -12.43 11.78 -11.39
CA VAL A 47 -12.79 11.59 -12.80
C VAL A 47 -11.55 11.38 -13.67
N ARG A 48 -10.49 12.19 -13.46
CA ARG A 48 -9.23 12.07 -14.21
C ARG A 48 -8.54 10.74 -13.95
N GLN A 49 -8.48 10.29 -12.70
CA GLN A 49 -7.83 9.03 -12.36
C GLN A 49 -8.62 7.82 -12.87
N LYS A 50 -9.96 7.86 -12.78
CA LYS A 50 -10.84 6.84 -13.37
C LYS A 50 -10.66 6.78 -14.88
N MET A 51 -10.70 7.91 -15.59
CA MET A 51 -10.45 7.97 -17.04
C MET A 51 -9.06 7.46 -17.42
N LYS A 52 -8.02 7.75 -16.62
CA LYS A 52 -6.68 7.20 -16.82
C LYS A 52 -6.68 5.68 -16.72
N TYR A 53 -7.37 5.12 -15.73
CA TYR A 53 -7.48 3.68 -15.55
C TYR A 53 -8.31 3.03 -16.68
N GLU A 54 -9.42 3.65 -17.09
CA GLU A 54 -10.23 3.18 -18.24
C GLU A 54 -9.43 3.16 -19.55
N ARG A 55 -8.62 4.19 -19.82
CA ARG A 55 -7.70 4.17 -20.97
C ARG A 55 -6.68 3.03 -20.87
N PHE A 56 -6.23 2.69 -19.67
CA PHE A 56 -5.38 1.51 -19.47
C PHE A 56 -6.15 0.21 -19.75
N ARG A 57 -7.41 0.07 -19.30
CA ARG A 57 -8.27 -1.10 -19.57
C ARG A 57 -8.56 -1.33 -21.05
N ARG A 58 -8.59 -0.26 -21.86
CA ARG A 58 -8.76 -0.37 -23.31
C ARG A 58 -7.58 -1.04 -24.02
N LYS A 59 -6.38 -1.04 -23.40
CA LYS A 59 -5.17 -1.66 -23.99
C LYS A 59 -5.21 -3.18 -23.82
N ARG A 60 -5.75 -3.86 -24.84
CA ARG A 60 -5.84 -5.33 -24.90
C ARG A 60 -5.17 -5.87 -26.16
N HIS A 61 -4.76 -7.14 -26.11
CA HIS A 61 -4.37 -7.85 -27.32
C HIS A 61 -5.60 -8.03 -28.22
N LEU A 62 -5.50 -7.66 -29.51
CA LEU A 62 -6.63 -7.64 -30.42
C LEU A 62 -7.22 -9.04 -30.66
N THR A 63 -6.36 -10.00 -31.02
CA THR A 63 -6.79 -11.37 -31.37
C THR A 63 -6.96 -12.30 -30.17
N ALA A 64 -6.03 -12.30 -29.20
CA ALA A 64 -6.06 -13.18 -28.03
C ALA A 64 -5.98 -12.39 -26.71
N PRO A 65 -7.11 -11.84 -26.20
CA PRO A 65 -7.12 -11.02 -24.98
C PRO A 65 -6.49 -11.69 -23.75
N ARG A 66 -6.55 -13.03 -23.67
CA ARG A 66 -5.92 -13.82 -22.59
C ARG A 66 -4.39 -13.72 -22.53
N LYS A 67 -3.73 -13.47 -23.67
CA LYS A 67 -2.27 -13.29 -23.78
C LYS A 67 -1.83 -11.82 -23.67
N GLY A 68 -2.79 -10.90 -23.52
CA GLY A 68 -2.55 -9.47 -23.46
C GLY A 68 -2.17 -8.95 -22.07
N PRO A 69 -2.14 -7.62 -21.90
CA PRO A 69 -1.93 -7.00 -20.61
C PRO A 69 -3.04 -7.36 -19.60
N TYR A 70 -2.65 -7.77 -18.40
CA TYR A 70 -3.61 -7.98 -17.30
C TYR A 70 -3.96 -6.68 -16.59
N HIS A 71 -5.26 -6.44 -16.38
CA HIS A 71 -5.79 -5.27 -15.70
C HIS A 71 -6.21 -5.61 -14.26
N TYR A 72 -5.25 -5.57 -13.33
CA TYR A 72 -5.54 -5.83 -11.92
C TYR A 72 -6.27 -4.65 -11.26
N LYS A 73 -7.40 -4.96 -10.60
CA LYS A 73 -8.28 -3.97 -9.96
C LYS A 73 -7.99 -3.80 -8.47
N ALA A 74 -7.44 -4.81 -7.83
CA ALA A 74 -7.08 -4.80 -6.41
C ALA A 74 -5.98 -3.75 -6.11
N PRO A 75 -6.13 -2.89 -5.09
CA PRO A 75 -5.15 -1.86 -4.72
C PRO A 75 -3.72 -2.39 -4.55
N ALA A 76 -3.54 -3.54 -3.88
CA ALA A 76 -2.23 -4.14 -3.66
C ALA A 76 -1.59 -4.59 -4.99
N LYS A 77 -2.39 -5.12 -5.92
CA LYS A 77 -1.91 -5.48 -7.26
C LYS A 77 -1.62 -4.28 -8.14
N ILE A 78 -2.33 -3.16 -7.95
CA ILE A 78 -2.01 -1.89 -8.63
C ILE A 78 -0.65 -1.36 -8.12
N LEU A 79 -0.42 -1.39 -6.81
CA LEU A 79 0.88 -1.03 -6.22
C LEU A 79 1.98 -1.96 -6.75
N TRP A 80 1.78 -3.27 -6.69
CA TRP A 80 2.72 -4.26 -7.20
C TRP A 80 3.06 -4.04 -8.67
N ARG A 81 2.06 -3.75 -9.52
CA ARG A 81 2.27 -3.48 -10.95
C ARG A 81 3.04 -2.17 -11.17
N THR A 82 2.81 -1.17 -10.33
CA THR A 82 3.56 0.10 -10.36
C THR A 82 5.02 -0.13 -10.00
N ILE A 83 5.29 -0.88 -8.93
CA ILE A 83 6.65 -1.25 -8.50
C ILE A 83 7.34 -2.12 -9.56
N ARG A 84 6.64 -3.10 -10.14
CA ARG A 84 7.14 -3.93 -11.25
C ARG A 84 7.57 -3.10 -12.46
N GLY A 85 6.88 -1.99 -12.73
CA GLY A 85 7.27 -1.06 -13.79
C GLY A 85 8.57 -0.31 -13.50
N MET A 86 8.97 -0.22 -12.24
CA MET A 86 10.18 0.46 -11.75
C MET A 86 11.35 -0.50 -11.44
N VAL A 87 11.14 -1.81 -11.65
CA VAL A 87 12.15 -2.87 -11.43
C VAL A 87 12.43 -3.58 -12.77
N PRO A 88 13.70 -3.94 -13.09
CA PRO A 88 14.07 -4.69 -14.29
C PRO A 88 13.62 -6.17 -14.21
N HIS A 89 12.31 -6.40 -14.11
CA HIS A 89 11.67 -7.66 -13.73
C HIS A 89 11.85 -8.82 -14.72
N LYS A 90 12.37 -8.56 -15.93
CA LYS A 90 12.70 -9.61 -16.91
C LYS A 90 14.05 -10.28 -16.62
N THR A 91 14.90 -9.63 -15.81
CA THR A 91 16.19 -10.17 -15.39
C THR A 91 16.04 -11.04 -14.13
N HIS A 92 16.98 -11.97 -13.92
CA HIS A 92 17.02 -12.78 -12.71
C HIS A 92 17.04 -11.93 -11.43
N ARG A 93 17.92 -10.91 -11.39
CA ARG A 93 17.99 -9.97 -10.25
C ARG A 93 16.67 -9.26 -9.98
N GLY A 94 15.98 -8.78 -11.03
CA GLY A 94 14.71 -8.10 -10.90
C GLY A 94 13.57 -9.02 -10.47
N ALA A 95 13.56 -10.27 -10.94
CA ALA A 95 12.60 -11.28 -10.51
C ALA A 95 12.76 -11.58 -9.01
N LEU A 96 14.01 -11.77 -8.54
CA LEU A 96 14.31 -11.93 -7.12
C LEU A 96 13.88 -10.70 -6.29
N ALA A 97 14.12 -9.48 -6.81
CA ALA A 97 13.69 -8.25 -6.15
C ALA A 97 12.17 -8.18 -5.99
N LEU A 98 11.40 -8.56 -7.01
CA LEU A 98 9.93 -8.63 -6.89
C LEU A 98 9.47 -9.75 -5.96
N GLY A 99 10.20 -10.86 -5.86
CA GLY A 99 9.92 -11.93 -4.90
C GLY A 99 10.05 -11.50 -3.44
N ARG A 100 10.78 -10.42 -3.16
CA ARG A 100 10.93 -9.83 -1.80
C ARG A 100 9.78 -8.92 -1.41
N LEU A 101 8.87 -8.58 -2.33
CA LEU A 101 7.74 -7.69 -2.09
C LEU A 101 6.49 -8.48 -1.76
N GLN A 102 5.86 -8.16 -0.64
CA GLN A 102 4.48 -8.54 -0.35
C GLN A 102 3.62 -7.28 -0.25
N ALA A 103 2.39 -7.34 -0.76
CA ALA A 103 1.46 -6.22 -0.72
C ALA A 103 0.07 -6.73 -0.38
N PHE A 104 -0.60 -6.07 0.56
CA PHE A 104 -1.90 -6.46 1.10
C PHE A 104 -2.83 -5.26 1.21
N GLU A 105 -4.11 -5.49 0.90
CA GLU A 105 -5.21 -4.66 1.39
C GLU A 105 -5.47 -4.98 2.87
N GLY A 106 -5.76 -3.95 3.67
CA GLY A 106 -5.85 -4.06 5.13
C GLY A 106 -4.51 -4.47 5.77
N CYS A 107 -4.58 -4.93 7.01
CA CYS A 107 -3.41 -5.38 7.78
C CYS A 107 -3.64 -6.80 8.32
N PRO A 108 -3.31 -7.84 7.54
CA PRO A 108 -3.52 -9.23 7.96
C PRO A 108 -2.52 -9.66 9.04
N ALA A 109 -2.88 -10.70 9.81
CA ALA A 109 -1.94 -11.41 10.64
C ALA A 109 -0.84 -12.07 9.77
N PRO A 110 0.45 -12.04 10.16
CA PRO A 110 1.01 -11.59 11.45
C PRO A 110 1.40 -10.09 11.52
N TYR A 111 1.11 -9.30 10.48
CA TYR A 111 1.58 -7.91 10.37
C TYR A 111 0.76 -6.90 11.18
N ASP A 112 -0.39 -7.32 11.68
CA ASP A 112 -1.25 -6.58 12.61
C ASP A 112 -0.51 -6.23 13.92
N LYS A 113 0.25 -7.18 14.47
CA LYS A 113 1.01 -7.06 15.73
C LYS A 113 2.40 -6.46 15.55
N VAL A 114 2.92 -6.42 14.32
CA VAL A 114 4.24 -5.87 14.01
C VAL A 114 4.19 -4.34 13.91
N LYS A 115 5.26 -3.68 14.35
CA LYS A 115 5.42 -2.23 14.18
C LYS A 115 5.48 -1.89 12.69
N LYS A 116 4.54 -1.05 12.28
CA LYS A 116 4.46 -0.51 10.93
C LYS A 116 5.24 0.81 10.84
N LEU A 117 5.98 0.97 9.75
CA LEU A 117 6.74 2.17 9.43
C LEU A 117 6.03 2.99 8.35
N VAL A 118 6.39 4.26 8.25
CA VAL A 118 5.94 5.18 7.20
C VAL A 118 7.15 5.70 6.44
N VAL A 119 6.93 6.18 5.22
CA VAL A 119 7.96 6.77 4.37
C VAL A 119 7.68 8.27 4.22
N PRO A 120 8.34 9.15 5.01
CA PRO A 120 8.02 10.58 5.05
C PRO A 120 8.09 11.26 3.68
N GLU A 121 9.07 10.88 2.86
CA GLU A 121 9.24 11.43 1.51
C GLU A 121 8.10 11.11 0.53
N ALA A 122 7.26 10.14 0.89
CA ALA A 122 6.11 9.74 0.09
C ALA A 122 4.77 10.12 0.73
N LEU A 123 4.74 10.72 1.93
CA LEU A 123 3.47 11.11 2.56
C LEU A 123 2.75 12.20 1.77
N LYS A 124 1.45 12.00 1.50
CA LYS A 124 0.58 12.96 0.82
C LYS A 124 0.63 14.33 1.48
N VAL A 125 0.52 14.38 2.81
CA VAL A 125 0.51 15.64 3.57
C VAL A 125 1.77 16.49 3.36
N LEU A 126 2.91 15.86 3.09
CA LEU A 126 4.17 16.55 2.86
C LEU A 126 4.45 16.82 1.37
N ARG A 127 3.77 16.11 0.46
CA ARG A 127 4.11 16.09 -0.98
C ARG A 127 3.04 16.67 -1.88
N LEU A 128 1.83 16.84 -1.38
CA LEU A 128 0.73 17.46 -2.09
C LEU A 128 0.37 18.76 -1.38
N GLN A 129 0.44 19.87 -2.09
CA GLN A 129 0.04 21.18 -1.56
C GLN A 129 -1.45 21.15 -1.16
N HIS A 130 -1.77 21.90 -0.10
CA HIS A 130 -3.14 22.04 0.37
C HIS A 130 -4.08 22.52 -0.74
N GLY A 131 -5.33 22.05 -0.74
CA GLY A 131 -6.34 22.37 -1.77
C GLY A 131 -6.25 21.55 -3.06
N HIS A 132 -5.14 20.85 -3.33
CA HIS A 132 -5.06 19.99 -4.50
C HIS A 132 -5.86 18.69 -4.31
N LYS A 133 -6.67 18.36 -5.33
CA LYS A 133 -7.48 17.14 -5.36
C LYS A 133 -6.58 15.90 -5.40
N TYR A 134 -7.00 14.86 -4.68
CA TYR A 134 -6.42 13.53 -4.71
C TYR A 134 -7.52 12.48 -4.62
N VAL A 135 -7.15 11.22 -4.84
CA VAL A 135 -8.05 10.07 -4.81
C VAL A 135 -7.41 8.99 -3.98
N VAL A 136 -8.22 8.32 -3.15
CA VAL A 136 -7.81 7.12 -2.43
C VAL A 136 -7.91 5.92 -3.37
N LEU A 137 -6.89 5.06 -3.34
CA LEU A 137 -6.74 3.96 -4.28
C LEU A 137 -7.85 2.92 -4.13
N GLY A 138 -8.36 2.71 -2.92
CA GLY A 138 -9.54 1.91 -2.62
C GLY A 138 -10.76 2.37 -3.41
N ASP A 139 -11.15 3.64 -3.29
CA ASP A 139 -12.29 4.22 -4.01
C ASP A 139 -12.16 4.07 -5.53
N LEU A 140 -10.95 4.34 -6.05
CA LEU A 140 -10.65 4.16 -7.47
C LEU A 140 -10.81 2.70 -7.88
N SER A 141 -10.30 1.78 -7.06
CA SER A 141 -10.33 0.33 -7.29
C SER A 141 -11.75 -0.21 -7.29
N THR A 142 -12.57 0.21 -6.32
CA THR A 142 -14.00 -0.12 -6.23
C THR A 142 -14.73 0.35 -7.49
N ALA A 143 -14.49 1.59 -7.92
CA ALA A 143 -15.13 2.14 -9.11
C ALA A 143 -14.73 1.47 -10.43
N VAL A 144 -13.61 0.74 -10.48
CA VAL A 144 -13.19 -0.06 -11.66
C VAL A 144 -13.49 -1.56 -11.51
N GLY A 145 -14.17 -1.94 -10.42
CA GLY A 145 -14.73 -3.27 -10.19
C GLY A 145 -13.94 -4.16 -9.24
N TRP A 146 -13.23 -3.60 -8.26
CA TRP A 146 -12.77 -4.34 -7.08
C TRP A 146 -13.94 -4.58 -6.13
N LYS A 147 -14.19 -5.84 -5.75
CA LYS A 147 -15.40 -6.26 -5.03
C LYS A 147 -15.26 -6.33 -3.51
N TYR A 148 -14.03 -6.32 -3.00
CA TYR A 148 -13.75 -6.63 -1.59
C TYR A 148 -13.54 -5.37 -0.73
N GLY A 149 -13.93 -4.19 -1.22
CA GLY A 149 -13.74 -2.93 -0.49
C GLY A 149 -14.42 -2.94 0.87
N GLU A 150 -15.72 -3.22 0.90
CA GLU A 150 -16.54 -3.24 2.12
C GLU A 150 -16.04 -4.27 3.14
N ALA A 151 -15.74 -5.49 2.68
CA ALA A 151 -15.22 -6.55 3.54
C ALA A 151 -13.87 -6.18 4.21
N ILE A 152 -12.98 -5.48 3.49
CA ILE A 152 -11.72 -5.00 4.07
C ILE A 152 -11.96 -3.88 5.08
N GLU A 153 -12.94 -3.01 4.85
CA GLU A 153 -13.29 -1.95 5.80
C GLU A 153 -13.85 -2.51 7.11
N GLU A 154 -14.71 -3.53 7.04
CA GLU A 154 -15.22 -4.25 8.21
C GLU A 154 -14.10 -4.91 9.01
N LEU A 155 -13.20 -5.64 8.34
CA LEU A 155 -12.06 -6.29 8.99
C LEU A 155 -11.07 -5.29 9.60
N GLU A 156 -10.80 -4.17 8.94
CA GLU A 156 -9.97 -3.10 9.51
C GLU A 156 -10.64 -2.43 10.71
N ALA A 157 -11.97 -2.26 10.70
CA ALA A 157 -12.70 -1.71 11.85
C ALA A 157 -12.56 -2.62 13.08
N ALA A 158 -12.78 -3.93 12.92
CA ALA A 158 -12.56 -4.91 13.99
C ALA A 158 -11.09 -4.94 14.48
N ARG A 159 -10.13 -4.84 13.55
CA ARG A 159 -8.70 -4.73 13.89
C ARG A 159 -8.39 -3.43 14.65
N MET A 160 -9.05 -2.32 14.33
CA MET A 160 -8.83 -1.03 15.00
C MET A 160 -9.39 -1.03 16.42
N GLU A 161 -10.53 -1.70 16.65
CA GLU A 161 -11.10 -1.87 17.99
C GLU A 161 -10.17 -2.68 18.90
N THR A 162 -9.70 -3.84 18.42
CA THR A 162 -8.72 -4.67 19.13
C THR A 162 -7.38 -3.95 19.35
N ALA A 163 -6.93 -3.14 18.39
CA ALA A 163 -5.72 -2.33 18.55
C ALA A 163 -5.91 -1.19 19.56
N LYS A 164 -7.12 -0.62 19.66
CA LYS A 164 -7.46 0.44 20.62
C LYS A 164 -7.43 -0.08 22.05
N SER A 165 -8.08 -1.21 22.33
CA SER A 165 -8.06 -1.83 23.65
C SER A 165 -6.64 -2.20 24.09
N PHE A 166 -5.83 -2.77 23.18
CA PHE A 166 -4.42 -3.03 23.44
C PHE A 166 -3.64 -1.75 23.79
N TRP A 167 -3.86 -0.66 23.06
CA TRP A 167 -3.15 0.60 23.31
C TRP A 167 -3.56 1.24 24.64
N GLU A 168 -4.84 1.19 25.00
CA GLU A 168 -5.34 1.71 26.28
C GLU A 168 -4.73 0.98 27.47
N ALA A 169 -4.68 -0.36 27.43
CA ALA A 169 -3.99 -1.17 28.43
C ALA A 169 -2.50 -0.81 28.52
N LYS A 170 -1.79 -0.82 27.38
CA LYS A 170 -0.37 -0.47 27.32
C LYS A 170 -0.08 0.94 27.83
N LYS A 171 -0.97 1.89 27.56
CA LYS A 171 -0.83 3.29 28.01
C LYS A 171 -0.99 3.37 29.54
N ALA A 172 -1.96 2.65 30.11
CA ALA A 172 -2.15 2.59 31.56
C ALA A 172 -0.90 2.03 32.25
N ASP A 173 -0.35 0.92 31.73
CA ASP A 173 0.88 0.31 32.24
C ASP A 173 2.07 1.27 32.19
N LEU A 174 2.25 1.98 31.07
CA LEU A 174 3.30 2.98 30.90
C LEU A 174 3.19 4.13 31.92
N ILE A 175 1.96 4.57 32.22
CA ILE A 175 1.72 5.62 33.22
C ILE A 175 2.03 5.10 34.62
N ALA A 176 1.62 3.88 34.95
CA ALA A 176 1.91 3.25 36.24
C ALA A 176 3.43 3.08 36.44
N MET A 177 4.16 2.59 35.42
CA MET A 177 5.62 2.47 35.46
C MET A 177 6.30 3.83 35.70
N ARG A 178 5.85 4.89 35.02
CA ARG A 178 6.39 6.24 35.21
C ARG A 178 6.16 6.79 36.62
N LYS A 179 5.00 6.50 37.22
CA LYS A 179 4.70 6.87 38.61
C LYS A 179 5.53 6.08 39.62
N ALA A 180 5.83 4.81 39.32
CA ALA A 180 6.66 3.97 40.19
C ALA A 180 8.16 4.32 40.12
N SER A 181 8.61 4.92 39.01
CA SER A 181 9.99 5.38 38.83
C SER A 181 10.27 6.81 39.33
N ALA A 182 9.22 7.54 39.74
CA ALA A 182 9.29 8.92 40.22
C ALA A 182 9.13 8.93 41.74
#